data_AF-A0AAN7NFC1-F1
#
_entry.id   AF-A0AAN7NFC1-F1
#
_cell.length_a   1.000
_cell.length_b   1.000
_cell.length_c   1.000
_cell.angle_alpha   90.00
_cell.angle_beta   90.00
_cell.angle_gamma   90.00
#
_symmetry.space_group_name_H-M   'P 1'
#
loop_
_entity.id
_entity.type
_entity.pdbx_description
1 polymer ?
#
loop_
_entity_poly.entity_id
_entity_poly.type
_entity_poly.pdbx_seq_one_letter_code
_entity_poly.pdbx_strand_id
1 'polypeptide(L)' 'MYLPKEDPGWDPDTNGVQKPKNVSKLSEVRQGDKETPSAFSERLCEVARKWTDLDPEDDSNSKLFNRLFIGQAAADIRKR' A
#
# COMPACT_ATOMS: atom_id res chain seq x y z
N MET A 1 28.95 41.47 -19.08
CA MET A 1 28.92 40.14 -19.70
C MET A 1 28.73 39.12 -18.59
N TYR A 2 27.51 38.65 -18.33
CA TYR A 2 27.29 37.54 -17.39
C TYR A 2 26.87 36.32 -18.19
N LEU A 3 27.66 35.25 -18.07
CA LEU A 3 27.33 33.91 -18.57
C LEU A 3 26.03 33.41 -17.89
N PRO A 4 25.11 32.80 -18.63
CA PRO A 4 23.95 32.17 -18.01
C PRO A 4 24.42 31.01 -17.15
N LYS A 5 23.99 30.99 -15.88
CA LYS A 5 24.04 29.79 -15.05
C LYS A 5 23.14 28.79 -15.76
N GLU A 6 23.68 27.65 -16.14
CA GLU A 6 22.88 26.50 -16.56
C GLU A 6 21.84 26.24 -15.47
N ASP A 7 20.58 26.44 -15.80
CA ASP A 7 19.45 26.10 -14.94
C ASP A 7 19.55 24.59 -14.66
N PRO A 8 19.68 24.15 -13.39
CA PRO A 8 19.49 22.74 -13.10
C PRO A 8 18.03 22.46 -13.46
N GLY A 9 17.81 21.51 -14.38
CA GLY A 9 16.49 21.00 -14.76
C GLY A 9 15.78 20.38 -13.56
N TRP A 10 15.33 21.22 -12.64
CA TRP A 10 14.31 20.92 -11.65
C TRP A 10 12.99 21.20 -12.36
N ASP A 11 12.46 20.20 -13.03
CA ASP A 11 11.05 20.19 -13.40
C ASP A 11 10.25 20.10 -12.08
N PRO A 12 9.51 21.15 -11.68
CA PRO A 12 8.68 21.12 -10.47
C PRO A 12 7.53 20.10 -10.56
N ASP A 13 7.31 19.50 -11.74
CA ASP A 13 6.28 18.49 -12.01
C ASP A 13 6.73 17.04 -11.69
N THR A 14 7.97 16.83 -11.22
CA THR A 14 8.37 15.54 -10.61
C THR A 14 8.12 15.47 -9.11
N ASN A 15 7.23 16.33 -8.59
CA ASN A 15 6.44 15.95 -7.42
C ASN A 15 5.54 14.79 -7.86
N GLY A 16 6.11 13.57 -7.84
CA GLY A 16 5.40 12.33 -8.07
C GLY A 16 4.09 12.44 -7.33
N VAL A 17 2.99 12.41 -8.08
CA VAL A 17 1.63 12.59 -7.58
C VAL A 17 1.53 11.74 -6.33
N GLN A 18 1.62 12.37 -5.15
CA GLN A 18 1.47 11.66 -3.90
C GLN A 18 0.02 11.21 -3.94
N LYS A 19 -0.19 9.92 -4.25
CA LYS A 19 -1.52 9.34 -4.18
C LYS A 19 -1.99 9.69 -2.78
N PRO A 20 -3.18 10.30 -2.61
CA PRO A 20 -3.67 10.61 -1.29
C PRO A 20 -3.58 9.34 -0.47
N LYS A 21 -2.74 9.34 0.58
CA LYS A 21 -2.43 8.16 1.41
C LYS A 21 -3.71 7.71 2.10
N ASN A 22 -4.53 6.95 1.40
CA ASN A 22 -5.79 6.47 1.95
C ASN A 22 -5.54 5.10 2.58
N VAL A 23 -4.72 5.11 3.63
CA VAL A 23 -4.41 3.91 4.42
C VAL A 23 -5.66 3.32 5.09
N SER A 24 -6.71 4.12 5.29
CA SER A 24 -8.00 3.62 5.77
C SER A 24 -8.62 2.60 4.83
N LYS A 25 -8.36 2.64 3.51
CA LYS A 25 -8.86 1.64 2.57
C LYS A 25 -8.35 0.24 2.86
N LEU A 26 -7.12 0.10 3.40
CA LEU A 26 -6.60 -1.20 3.81
C LEU A 26 -7.40 -1.82 4.94
N SER A 27 -7.91 -1.02 5.87
CA SER A 27 -8.73 -1.49 7.00
C SER A 27 -10.15 -1.91 6.61
N GLU A 28 -10.63 -1.47 5.44
CA GLU A 28 -11.95 -1.85 4.90
C GLU A 28 -11.92 -3.27 4.29
N VAL A 29 -10.74 -3.81 3.95
CA VAL A 29 -10.59 -5.11 3.29
C VAL A 29 -10.77 -6.24 4.31
N ARG A 30 -11.95 -6.85 4.40
CA ARG A 30 -12.14 -8.06 5.24
C ARG A 30 -12.08 -9.31 4.39
N GLN A 31 -11.57 -10.39 4.97
CA GLN A 31 -11.63 -11.70 4.35
C GLN A 31 -13.08 -12.21 4.37
N GLY A 32 -13.55 -12.74 3.23
CA GLY A 32 -14.86 -13.38 3.15
C GLY A 32 -14.85 -14.81 3.71
N ASP A 33 -15.99 -15.31 4.17
CA ASP A 33 -16.12 -16.64 4.81
C ASP A 33 -15.71 -17.83 3.92
N LYS A 34 -15.71 -17.65 2.59
CA LYS A 34 -15.32 -18.66 1.59
C LYS A 34 -14.02 -18.31 0.87
N GLU A 35 -13.41 -17.19 1.23
CA GLU A 35 -12.22 -16.69 0.58
C GLU A 35 -10.98 -17.35 1.19
N THR A 36 -10.06 -17.80 0.33
CA THR A 36 -8.81 -18.39 0.82
C THR A 36 -7.89 -17.31 1.41
N PRO A 37 -7.03 -17.67 2.38
CA PRO A 37 -6.06 -16.73 2.94
C PRO A 37 -5.18 -16.07 1.86
N SER A 38 -4.78 -16.82 0.82
CA SER A 38 -3.98 -16.29 -0.29
C SER A 38 -4.72 -15.24 -1.11
N ALA A 39 -5.98 -15.50 -1.49
CA ALA A 39 -6.79 -14.54 -2.25
C ALA A 39 -7.03 -13.25 -1.44
N PHE A 40 -7.23 -13.38 -0.13
CA PHE A 40 -7.34 -12.23 0.76
C PHE A 40 -6.04 -11.40 0.80
N SER A 41 -4.88 -12.06 0.88
CA SER A 41 -3.58 -11.40 0.83
C SER A 41 -3.37 -10.64 -0.49
N GLU A 42 -3.74 -11.24 -1.61
CA GLU A 42 -3.63 -10.61 -2.93
C GLU A 42 -4.46 -9.32 -3.00
N ARG A 43 -5.70 -9.33 -2.50
CA ARG A 43 -6.54 -8.12 -2.45
C ARG A 43 -5.96 -7.03 -1.55
N LEU A 44 -5.36 -7.38 -0.42
CA LEU A 44 -4.67 -6.39 0.44
C LEU A 44 -3.52 -5.72 -0.33
N CYS A 45 -2.72 -6.49 -1.07
CA CYS A 45 -1.66 -5.97 -1.91
C CYS A 45 -2.19 -5.07 -3.04
N GLU A 46 -3.29 -5.46 -3.69
CA GLU A 46 -3.94 -4.66 -4.73
C GLU A 46 -4.45 -3.32 -4.20
N VAL A 47 -5.12 -3.32 -3.04
CA VAL A 47 -5.60 -2.10 -2.40
C VAL A 47 -4.44 -1.20 -1.98
N ALA A 48 -3.36 -1.78 -1.46
CA ALA A 48 -2.15 -1.05 -1.11
C ALA A 48 -1.58 -0.31 -2.33
N ARG A 49 -1.34 -1.03 -3.43
CA ARG A 49 -0.78 -0.48 -4.68
C ARG A 49 -1.68 0.59 -5.30
N LYS A 50 -3.00 0.43 -5.15
CA LYS A 50 -4.00 1.34 -5.72
C LYS A 50 -4.20 2.62 -4.91
N TRP A 51 -4.22 2.54 -3.58
CA TRP A 51 -4.68 3.62 -2.70
C TRP A 51 -3.63 4.15 -1.74
N THR A 52 -2.43 3.55 -1.72
CA THR A 52 -1.34 3.94 -0.84
C THR A 52 0.00 3.90 -1.59
N ASP A 53 1.03 4.45 -0.97
CA ASP A 53 2.42 4.29 -1.43
C ASP A 53 3.16 3.20 -0.64
N LEU A 54 2.43 2.40 0.15
CA LEU A 54 3.01 1.30 0.90
C LEU A 54 3.22 0.12 -0.05
N ASP A 55 4.48 -0.26 -0.23
CA ASP A 55 4.82 -1.47 -0.97
C ASP A 55 4.59 -2.69 -0.07
N PRO A 56 3.64 -3.60 -0.42
CA PRO A 56 3.44 -4.83 0.32
C PRO A 56 4.63 -5.81 0.26
N GLU A 57 5.56 -5.64 -0.69
CA GLU A 57 6.76 -6.48 -0.83
C GLU A 57 7.98 -5.92 -0.06
N ASP A 58 7.88 -4.70 0.48
CA ASP A 58 8.91 -4.11 1.33
C ASP A 58 8.83 -4.66 2.77
N ASP A 59 9.93 -5.23 3.24
CA ASP A 59 10.09 -5.76 4.60
C ASP A 59 9.73 -4.73 5.68
N SER A 60 9.94 -3.44 5.42
CA SER A 60 9.59 -2.33 6.31
C SER A 60 8.08 -2.24 6.56
N ASN A 61 7.28 -2.65 5.58
CA ASN A 61 5.81 -2.62 5.62
C ASN A 61 5.21 -3.96 6.06
N SER A 62 5.99 -5.05 6.05
CA SER A 62 5.55 -6.41 6.40
C SER A 62 4.78 -6.49 7.73
N LYS A 63 5.23 -5.77 8.76
CA LYS A 63 4.59 -5.73 10.08
C LYS A 63 3.17 -5.17 10.03
N LEU A 64 2.95 -4.12 9.22
CA LEU A 64 1.64 -3.52 9.05
C LEU A 64 0.70 -4.49 8.32
N PHE A 65 1.15 -5.07 7.21
CA PHE A 65 0.35 -6.01 6.43
C PHE A 65 0.01 -7.29 7.21
N ASN A 66 0.95 -7.82 8.00
CA ASN A 66 0.69 -8.95 8.90
C ASN A 66 -0.38 -8.62 9.95
N ARG A 67 -0.33 -7.40 10.53
CA ARG A 67 -1.35 -6.97 11.50
C ARG A 67 -2.74 -6.86 10.87
N LEU A 68 -2.82 -6.27 9.67
CA LEU A 68 -4.06 -6.15 8.91
C LEU A 68 -4.61 -7.55 8.58
N PHE A 69 -3.74 -8.43 8.08
CA PHE A 69 -4.10 -9.80 7.72
C PHE A 69 -4.71 -10.56 8.91
N ILE A 70 -4.04 -10.59 10.06
CA ILE A 70 -4.54 -11.29 11.26
C ILE A 70 -5.82 -10.64 11.82
N GLY A 71 -5.90 -9.30 11.79
CA GLY A 71 -7.04 -8.57 12.32
C GLY A 71 -8.31 -8.66 11.46
N GLN A 72 -8.14 -8.81 10.15
CA GLN A 72 -9.21 -8.76 9.15
C GLN A 72 -9.50 -10.11 8.49
N ALA A 73 -8.73 -11.15 8.81
CA ALA A 73 -9.02 -12.54 8.47
C ALA A 73 -10.35 -13.02 9.06
N ALA A 74 -10.99 -13.96 8.38
CA ALA A 74 -12.24 -14.56 8.83
C ALA A 74 -12.04 -15.37 10.13
N ALA A 75 -13.11 -15.49 10.92
CA ALA A 75 -13.02 -16.06 12.28
C ALA A 75 -12.66 -17.54 12.30
N ASP A 76 -12.91 -18.27 11.20
CA ASP A 76 -12.56 -19.67 11.01
C ASP A 76 -11.05 -19.88 10.85
N ILE A 77 -10.34 -18.92 10.24
CA ILE A 77 -8.87 -18.93 10.12
C ILE A 77 -8.19 -18.61 11.44
N ARG A 78 -8.78 -17.73 12.26
CA ARG A 78 -8.28 -17.45 13.62
C ARG A 78 -8.41 -18.64 14.59
N LYS A 79 -9.13 -19.71 14.20
CA LYS A 79 -9.42 -20.90 15.02
C LYS A 79 -8.74 -22.18 14.56
N ARG A 80 -7.89 -22.14 13.52
CA ARG A 80 -7.06 -23.29 13.12
C ARG A 80 -5.69 -23.27 13.77
#